data_AF-A0A2V9ZUE4-F1
#
_entry.id   AF-A0A2V9ZUE4-F1
#
_cell.length_a   1.000
_cell.length_b   1.000
_cell.length_c   1.000
_cell.angle_alpha   90.00
_cell.angle_beta   90.00
_cell.angle_gamma   90.00
#
_symmetry.space_group_name_H-M   'P 1'
#
loop_
_entity.id
_entity.type
_entity.pdbx_description
1 polymer ?
#
loop_
_entity_poly.entity_id
_entity_poly.type
_entity_poly.pdbx_seq_one_letter_code
_entity_poly.pdbx_strand_id
1 'polypeptide(L)'
;MVHGDATASLEYESILGSGDDDVSPHISLRSYRPRKDRRENRDLRRPSGAPKPSCYAENSEANAVAERPPSDPVPPLRSVTRNPDVTGPNSHSAASGIPFNDPDTAKQILVRIQQQVSPALGSAIPALLGDSPDPDAALLGFERLISEPTGEVVGLLNRDNFLAHYAIVVFGHSRFLGETLIQNTDLLQTFLRERNLDRSFSREEFHESLARFRSRSFENDASLLLARFKRREYVRIMLRDVLKLAPLAETTAEISALADVLIDAALRDAQNLLQRRYEAPQHLDAVGRLVDTPFAILALGKLGGNELNYSSDVDLMYIFGDGEEPAGAAVSNREYFIRLAQQVTEILSRVTREGPVFRIDMRLRPQGGEGELAISLSHALNYYAHGAHDWERQALIKARHSAGDEILAREFIRGVQRHIYGGSPDRADRLNFEAIATSLASREKMHTRRRRSSLYDSNESVDVKLGHGGIRD
;
A
#
# COMPACT_ATOMS: atom_id res chain seq x y z
N MET A 1 -70.12 5.19 -15.00
CA MET A 1 -70.90 5.79 -16.11
C MET A 1 -70.03 5.66 -17.35
N VAL A 2 -70.11 4.55 -18.10
CA VAL A 2 -71.13 4.20 -19.10
C VAL A 2 -70.92 4.96 -20.42
N HIS A 3 -70.49 4.17 -21.42
CA HIS A 3 -70.68 4.19 -22.88
C HIS A 3 -70.22 5.39 -23.72
N GLY A 4 -69.70 5.18 -24.94
CA GLY A 4 -69.62 3.99 -25.82
C GLY A 4 -68.89 4.39 -27.12
N ASP A 5 -68.89 3.67 -28.23
CA ASP A 5 -69.08 2.26 -28.64
C ASP A 5 -68.72 2.20 -30.15
N ALA A 6 -68.65 1.00 -30.73
CA ALA A 6 -68.58 0.60 -32.16
C ALA A 6 -67.20 0.03 -32.62
N THR A 7 -66.96 -1.30 -32.62
CA THR A 7 -67.41 -2.40 -33.53
C THR A 7 -66.73 -2.35 -34.92
N ALA A 8 -66.26 -3.43 -35.58
CA ALA A 8 -66.63 -4.85 -35.52
C ALA A 8 -65.55 -5.80 -36.17
N SER A 9 -65.49 -7.05 -35.65
CA SER A 9 -65.50 -8.35 -36.39
C SER A 9 -64.29 -8.83 -37.24
N LEU A 10 -63.87 -10.12 -37.32
CA LEU A 10 -64.24 -11.45 -36.75
C LEU A 10 -63.08 -12.46 -37.06
N GLU A 11 -62.72 -13.33 -36.09
CA GLU A 11 -62.55 -14.83 -36.13
C GLU A 11 -61.56 -15.54 -37.11
N TYR A 12 -60.90 -16.71 -36.86
CA TYR A 12 -61.00 -17.82 -35.87
C TYR A 12 -59.75 -18.78 -35.94
N GLU A 13 -59.39 -19.45 -34.82
CA GLU A 13 -58.82 -20.83 -34.60
C GLU A 13 -57.55 -21.37 -35.34
N SER A 14 -56.73 -22.36 -34.91
CA SER A 14 -56.63 -23.38 -33.83
C SER A 14 -55.20 -24.02 -33.87
N ILE A 15 -54.50 -24.31 -32.74
CA ILE A 15 -54.27 -25.59 -32.02
C ILE A 15 -53.39 -26.71 -32.70
N LEU A 16 -52.22 -26.95 -32.08
CA LEU A 16 -51.44 -28.19 -31.77
C LEU A 16 -51.32 -29.39 -32.75
N GLY A 17 -50.06 -29.81 -32.99
CA GLY A 17 -49.57 -31.16 -32.60
C GLY A 17 -49.24 -32.21 -33.69
N SER A 18 -47.95 -32.60 -33.78
CA SER A 18 -47.37 -33.92 -34.17
C SER A 18 -45.92 -33.67 -34.64
N GLY A 19 -44.88 -34.46 -34.39
CA GLY A 19 -44.65 -35.75 -33.73
C GLY A 19 -43.24 -36.22 -34.15
N ASP A 20 -42.41 -36.49 -33.15
CA ASP A 20 -41.29 -37.45 -33.04
C ASP A 20 -40.05 -37.51 -33.97
N ASP A 21 -38.93 -37.78 -33.26
CA ASP A 21 -37.70 -38.53 -33.57
C ASP A 21 -36.40 -37.85 -34.10
N ASP A 22 -35.60 -37.44 -33.09
CA ASP A 22 -34.30 -38.01 -32.69
C ASP A 22 -32.97 -37.63 -33.39
N VAL A 23 -31.91 -37.70 -32.56
CA VAL A 23 -30.44 -37.66 -32.77
C VAL A 23 -29.71 -36.34 -32.40
N SER A 24 -29.06 -36.41 -31.22
CA SER A 24 -28.07 -35.47 -30.63
C SER A 24 -26.67 -35.57 -31.33
N PRO A 25 -25.58 -35.00 -30.75
CA PRO A 25 -25.17 -33.60 -30.69
C PRO A 25 -23.76 -33.40 -31.33
N HIS A 26 -23.31 -32.16 -31.59
CA HIS A 26 -21.87 -31.78 -31.45
C HIS A 26 -21.65 -30.27 -31.61
N ILE A 27 -21.16 -29.65 -30.53
CA ILE A 27 -20.65 -28.27 -30.47
C ILE A 27 -19.19 -28.28 -30.93
N SER A 28 -18.87 -27.51 -31.97
CA SER A 28 -17.50 -27.32 -32.47
C SER A 28 -16.93 -25.98 -31.99
N LEU A 29 -15.86 -26.07 -31.21
CA LEU A 29 -14.97 -24.97 -30.80
C LEU A 29 -14.26 -24.36 -32.03
N ARG A 30 -14.25 -23.03 -32.14
CA ARG A 30 -13.33 -22.29 -33.03
C ARG A 30 -12.29 -21.57 -32.17
N SER A 31 -11.04 -21.99 -32.36
CA SER A 31 -9.82 -21.34 -31.91
C SER A 31 -9.31 -20.41 -33.03
N TYR A 32 -8.78 -19.23 -32.66
CA TYR A 32 -8.09 -18.34 -33.60
C TYR A 32 -6.67 -18.04 -33.07
N ARG A 33 -5.67 -18.33 -33.91
CA ARG A 33 -4.22 -18.09 -33.69
C ARG A 33 -3.80 -16.73 -34.25
N PRO A 34 -2.77 -16.07 -33.70
CA PRO A 34 -2.14 -14.90 -34.32
C PRO A 34 -1.02 -15.30 -35.30
N ARG A 35 -0.89 -14.54 -36.40
CA ARG A 35 0.19 -14.66 -37.40
C ARG A 35 1.44 -13.88 -36.97
N LYS A 36 2.61 -14.50 -37.18
CA LYS A 36 3.94 -13.90 -37.25
C LYS A 36 4.22 -13.49 -38.70
N ASP A 37 4.92 -12.38 -38.92
CA ASP A 37 5.73 -12.16 -40.11
C ASP A 37 7.11 -11.62 -39.74
N ARG A 38 8.10 -11.97 -40.56
CA ARG A 38 9.54 -11.87 -40.30
C ARG A 38 10.25 -11.36 -41.57
N ARG A 39 11.30 -10.55 -41.35
CA ARG A 39 12.41 -10.13 -42.27
C ARG A 39 12.07 -8.98 -43.23
N GLU A 40 12.91 -7.98 -43.43
CA GLU A 40 14.29 -8.05 -43.94
C GLU A 40 15.21 -6.88 -43.50
N ASN A 41 16.50 -7.09 -43.74
CA ASN A 41 17.67 -6.30 -43.35
C ASN A 41 18.33 -5.74 -44.63
N ARG A 42 18.75 -4.46 -44.68
CA ARG A 42 19.73 -3.95 -45.66
C ARG A 42 20.31 -2.58 -45.27
N ASP A 43 21.65 -2.54 -45.19
CA ASP A 43 22.51 -1.36 -45.15
C ASP A 43 22.39 -0.48 -46.42
N LEU A 44 22.62 0.85 -46.29
CA LEU A 44 23.67 1.62 -47.00
C LEU A 44 23.44 3.16 -46.95
N ARG A 45 24.46 3.87 -46.45
CA ARG A 45 25.04 5.18 -46.90
C ARG A 45 24.28 6.51 -46.73
N ARG A 46 25.00 7.47 -46.11
CA ARG A 46 24.80 8.94 -46.12
C ARG A 46 24.92 9.54 -47.53
N PRO A 47 24.40 10.76 -47.75
CA PRO A 47 25.32 11.91 -47.85
C PRO A 47 24.83 13.21 -47.18
N SER A 48 25.80 14.11 -47.01
CA SER A 48 25.81 15.46 -46.43
C SER A 48 25.32 16.57 -47.37
N GLY A 49 24.80 17.67 -46.80
CA GLY A 49 24.68 18.98 -47.49
C GLY A 49 23.89 20.02 -46.69
N ALA A 50 24.58 21.01 -46.10
CA ALA A 50 24.02 22.16 -45.35
C ALA A 50 23.55 23.30 -46.31
N PRO A 51 22.84 24.38 -45.86
CA PRO A 51 23.43 25.44 -45.01
C PRO A 51 22.51 26.08 -43.93
N LYS A 52 23.12 26.78 -42.94
CA LYS A 52 22.51 27.73 -41.97
C LYS A 52 22.42 29.15 -42.57
N PRO A 53 21.60 30.07 -42.02
CA PRO A 53 22.00 31.02 -40.95
C PRO A 53 20.95 31.12 -39.79
N SER A 54 21.31 31.17 -38.49
CA SER A 54 21.74 32.35 -37.66
C SER A 54 20.65 33.43 -37.53
N CYS A 55 20.22 34.02 -36.39
CA CYS A 55 20.60 34.16 -34.96
C CYS A 55 19.34 34.76 -34.23
N TYR A 56 19.09 34.58 -32.91
CA TYR A 56 19.52 35.38 -31.74
C TYR A 56 19.22 34.57 -30.44
N ALA A 57 20.22 34.22 -29.62
CA ALA A 57 20.62 34.81 -28.31
C ALA A 57 19.56 34.60 -27.18
N GLU A 58 19.68 33.58 -26.33
CA GLU A 58 20.47 33.51 -25.07
C GLU A 58 20.09 34.55 -23.99
N ASN A 59 19.47 34.05 -22.91
CA ASN A 59 19.89 34.33 -21.54
C ASN A 59 19.46 33.16 -20.63
N SER A 60 20.45 32.32 -20.34
CA SER A 60 20.45 31.28 -19.31
C SER A 60 21.01 31.85 -18.02
N GLU A 61 20.33 31.63 -16.90
CA GLU A 61 20.84 31.54 -15.52
C GLU A 61 19.62 31.31 -14.60
N ALA A 62 19.54 30.38 -13.67
CA ALA A 62 20.40 29.28 -13.28
C ALA A 62 19.51 28.25 -12.54
N ASN A 63 19.49 27.01 -13.04
CA ASN A 63 19.01 25.84 -12.30
C ASN A 63 20.15 25.43 -11.35
N ALA A 64 20.02 25.75 -10.06
CA ALA A 64 20.85 25.15 -9.03
C ALA A 64 20.28 23.76 -8.69
N VAL A 65 20.60 22.78 -9.53
CA VAL A 65 20.58 21.36 -9.13
C VAL A 65 21.72 21.20 -8.14
N ALA A 66 21.39 21.03 -6.86
CA ALA A 66 22.37 20.61 -5.88
C ALA A 66 22.87 19.21 -6.26
N GLU A 67 24.05 19.15 -6.87
CA GLU A 67 24.81 17.91 -7.05
C GLU A 67 24.97 17.27 -5.66
N ARG A 68 24.38 16.09 -5.49
CA ARG A 68 24.68 15.25 -4.33
C ARG A 68 26.17 14.93 -4.37
N PRO A 69 26.90 15.04 -3.24
CA PRO A 69 28.26 14.50 -3.19
C PRO A 69 28.19 13.00 -3.54
N PRO A 70 29.24 12.44 -4.18
CA PRO A 70 29.30 11.01 -4.47
C PRO A 70 29.04 10.26 -3.16
N SER A 71 28.03 9.39 -3.17
CA SER A 71 27.77 8.49 -2.06
C SER A 71 29.03 7.69 -1.79
N ASP A 72 29.56 7.78 -0.57
CA ASP A 72 30.62 6.89 -0.12
C ASP A 72 30.21 5.45 -0.45
N PRO A 73 31.13 4.62 -0.99
CA PRO A 73 30.81 3.24 -1.27
C PRO A 73 30.32 2.57 0.02
N VAL A 74 29.13 1.96 -0.05
CA VAL A 74 28.62 1.05 0.98
C VAL A 74 29.77 0.11 1.33
N PRO A 75 30.21 0.02 2.61
CA PRO A 75 31.30 -0.86 2.96
C PRO A 75 30.95 -2.27 2.50
N PRO A 76 31.86 -2.99 1.85
CA PRO A 76 31.60 -4.37 1.48
C PRO A 76 31.19 -5.11 2.76
N LEU A 77 30.14 -5.94 2.65
CA LEU A 77 29.80 -6.95 3.65
C LEU A 77 31.11 -7.49 4.22
N ARG A 78 31.38 -7.23 5.50
CA ARG A 78 32.60 -7.72 6.16
C ARG A 78 32.68 -9.21 5.86
N SER A 79 33.62 -9.58 4.99
CA SER A 79 33.96 -10.96 4.77
C SER A 79 34.37 -11.49 6.13
N VAL A 80 33.56 -12.39 6.69
CA VAL A 80 33.96 -13.19 7.84
C VAL A 80 35.22 -13.92 7.40
N THR A 81 36.37 -13.41 7.85
CA THR A 81 37.67 -14.01 7.59
C THR A 81 37.64 -15.41 8.19
N ARG A 82 37.74 -16.42 7.32
CA ARG A 82 37.98 -17.81 7.70
C ARG A 82 39.24 -17.87 8.57
N ASN A 83 39.07 -18.23 9.84
CA ASN A 83 40.18 -18.69 10.66
C ASN A 83 40.16 -20.23 10.60
N PRO A 84 41.15 -20.89 9.96
CA PRO A 84 41.18 -22.33 9.82
C PRO A 84 41.95 -22.91 11.01
N ASP A 85 41.37 -22.87 12.21
CA ASP A 85 41.79 -23.74 13.32
C ASP A 85 40.79 -23.60 14.47
N VAL A 86 39.74 -24.42 14.44
CA VAL A 86 38.94 -24.73 15.62
C VAL A 86 38.63 -26.23 15.59
N THR A 87 39.45 -26.98 16.31
CA THR A 87 39.10 -28.31 16.83
C THR A 87 37.73 -28.22 17.51
N GLY A 88 36.82 -29.12 17.15
CA GLY A 88 35.37 -29.01 17.38
C GLY A 88 34.96 -28.54 18.78
N PRO A 89 33.97 -27.62 18.91
CA PRO A 89 33.52 -27.17 20.21
C PRO A 89 32.47 -28.13 20.79
N ASN A 90 32.67 -28.49 22.06
CA ASN A 90 31.62 -29.02 22.92
C ASN A 90 30.39 -28.11 22.86
N SER A 91 29.25 -28.69 22.46
CA SER A 91 27.92 -28.03 22.37
C SER A 91 27.43 -27.45 23.71
N HIS A 92 28.09 -27.75 24.82
CA HIS A 92 27.70 -27.34 26.17
C HIS A 92 28.00 -25.87 26.54
N SER A 93 28.84 -25.14 25.78
CA SER A 93 29.22 -23.75 26.13
C SER A 93 28.55 -22.67 25.28
N ALA A 94 27.92 -23.00 24.15
CA ALA A 94 27.48 -21.99 23.19
C ALA A 94 26.24 -21.18 23.63
N ALA A 95 25.45 -21.67 24.58
CA ALA A 95 24.26 -21.00 25.10
C ALA A 95 24.50 -20.19 26.39
N SER A 96 25.72 -20.22 26.96
CA SER A 96 26.01 -19.49 28.19
C SER A 96 26.06 -17.98 27.92
N GLY A 97 25.14 -17.23 28.51
CA GLY A 97 25.09 -15.76 28.42
C GLY A 97 23.92 -15.19 27.62
N ILE A 98 23.11 -16.03 26.95
CA ILE A 98 21.88 -15.58 26.30
C ILE A 98 20.76 -15.51 27.35
N PRO A 99 20.02 -14.39 27.47
CA PRO A 99 19.01 -14.20 28.51
C PRO A 99 17.68 -14.89 28.16
N PHE A 100 17.69 -16.23 28.07
CA PHE A 100 16.46 -17.02 27.92
C PHE A 100 15.64 -17.03 29.21
N ASN A 101 14.31 -16.99 29.08
CA ASN A 101 13.40 -17.13 30.23
C ASN A 101 13.49 -18.52 30.87
N ASP A 102 13.65 -19.57 30.05
CA ASP A 102 13.90 -20.95 30.49
C ASP A 102 15.13 -21.52 29.78
N PRO A 103 16.33 -21.40 30.40
CA PRO A 103 17.57 -21.85 29.80
C PRO A 103 17.63 -23.35 29.52
N ASP A 104 16.93 -24.19 30.29
CA ASP A 104 17.00 -25.64 30.11
C ASP A 104 16.12 -26.10 28.96
N THR A 105 14.91 -25.54 28.83
CA THR A 105 14.09 -25.73 27.64
C THR A 105 14.79 -25.17 26.38
N ALA A 106 15.41 -23.99 26.47
CA ALA A 106 16.15 -23.40 25.36
C ALA A 106 17.30 -24.29 24.88
N LYS A 107 18.07 -24.89 25.81
CA LYS A 107 19.12 -25.87 25.47
C LYS A 107 18.56 -27.08 24.72
N GLN A 108 17.42 -27.62 25.16
CA GLN A 108 16.80 -28.76 24.49
C GLN A 108 16.37 -28.43 23.06
N ILE A 109 15.77 -27.25 22.85
CA ILE A 109 15.40 -26.76 21.51
C ILE A 109 16.65 -26.58 20.63
N LEU A 110 17.70 -25.96 21.16
CA LEU A 110 18.96 -25.77 20.44
C LEU A 110 19.58 -27.09 19.98
N VAL A 111 19.57 -28.12 20.84
CA VAL A 111 20.05 -29.47 20.47
C VAL A 111 19.23 -30.04 19.31
N ARG A 112 17.89 -29.92 19.35
CA ARG A 112 17.03 -30.38 18.25
C ARG A 112 17.30 -29.62 16.95
N ILE A 113 17.49 -28.31 17.02
CA ILE A 113 17.85 -27.50 15.86
C ILE A 113 19.19 -27.95 15.26
N GLN A 114 20.22 -28.12 16.10
CA GLN A 114 21.56 -28.54 15.67
C GLN A 114 21.60 -29.93 15.02
N GLN A 115 20.64 -30.80 15.33
CA GLN A 115 20.50 -32.11 14.70
C GLN A 115 19.88 -32.05 13.29
N GLN A 116 19.14 -30.98 12.97
CA GLN A 116 18.44 -30.84 11.70
C GLN A 116 19.22 -30.01 10.67
N VAL A 117 20.01 -29.03 11.14
CA VAL A 117 20.80 -28.15 10.26
C VAL A 117 22.26 -28.62 10.10
N SER A 118 22.98 -28.04 9.15
CA SER A 118 24.41 -28.30 8.98
C SER A 118 25.22 -27.89 10.22
N PRO A 119 26.35 -28.54 10.53
CA PRO A 119 27.19 -28.18 11.69
C PRO A 119 27.67 -26.72 11.68
N ALA A 120 27.95 -26.19 10.49
CA ALA A 120 28.34 -24.78 10.31
C ALA A 120 27.19 -23.83 10.69
N LEU A 121 25.96 -24.13 10.31
CA LEU A 121 24.80 -23.32 10.68
C LEU A 121 24.46 -23.50 12.17
N GLY A 122 24.44 -24.74 12.66
CA GLY A 122 24.11 -25.06 14.05
C GLY A 122 25.05 -24.42 15.08
N SER A 123 26.31 -24.20 14.71
CA SER A 123 27.29 -23.47 15.55
C SER A 123 27.13 -21.95 15.50
N ALA A 124 26.56 -21.39 14.44
CA ALA A 124 26.33 -19.95 14.30
C ALA A 124 25.06 -19.47 15.02
N ILE A 125 24.02 -20.31 15.12
CA ILE A 125 22.71 -19.95 15.68
C ILE A 125 22.78 -19.32 17.09
N PRO A 126 23.53 -19.85 18.07
CA PRO A 126 23.58 -19.25 19.41
C PRO A 126 24.05 -17.80 19.41
N ALA A 127 25.05 -17.45 18.59
CA ALA A 127 25.52 -16.08 18.46
C ALA A 127 24.42 -15.16 17.89
N LEU A 128 23.71 -15.62 16.84
CA LEU A 128 22.60 -14.87 16.24
C LEU A 128 21.43 -14.64 17.21
N LEU A 129 21.16 -15.62 18.09
CA LEU A 129 20.14 -15.49 19.13
C LEU A 129 20.56 -14.53 20.25
N GLY A 130 21.86 -14.46 20.57
CA GLY A 130 22.41 -13.51 21.54
C GLY A 130 22.22 -12.05 21.12
N ASP A 131 22.21 -11.77 19.81
CA ASP A 131 21.96 -10.44 19.24
C ASP A 131 20.46 -10.12 19.09
N SER A 132 19.57 -11.08 19.35
CA SER A 132 18.12 -10.90 19.20
C SER A 132 17.52 -10.14 20.40
N PRO A 133 16.57 -9.21 20.18
CA PRO A 133 15.87 -8.53 21.27
C PRO A 133 14.90 -9.44 22.05
N ASP A 134 14.42 -10.52 21.42
CA ASP A 134 13.63 -11.59 22.06
C ASP A 134 14.23 -12.94 21.62
N PRO A 135 15.25 -13.45 22.35
CA PRO A 135 15.91 -14.72 22.01
C PRO A 135 14.96 -15.92 22.10
N ASP A 136 14.01 -15.93 23.03
CA ASP A 136 13.03 -17.01 23.19
C ASP A 136 12.10 -17.10 21.97
N ALA A 137 11.52 -15.96 21.56
CA ALA A 137 10.66 -15.93 20.37
C ALA A 137 11.44 -16.28 19.10
N ALA A 138 12.69 -15.83 19.00
CA ALA A 138 13.56 -16.15 17.89
C ALA A 138 13.86 -17.66 17.80
N LEU A 139 14.18 -18.28 18.93
CA LEU A 139 14.48 -19.71 19.02
C LEU A 139 13.27 -20.56 18.64
N LEU A 140 12.10 -20.27 19.22
CA LEU A 140 10.85 -20.99 18.93
C LEU A 140 10.39 -20.81 17.48
N GLY A 141 10.48 -19.59 16.96
CA GLY A 141 10.15 -19.29 15.56
C GLY A 141 11.06 -20.05 14.60
N PHE A 142 12.36 -20.11 14.91
CA PHE A 142 13.33 -20.84 14.09
C PHE A 142 13.12 -22.36 14.14
N GLU A 143 12.86 -22.94 15.31
CA GLU A 143 12.51 -24.37 15.43
C GLU A 143 11.28 -24.70 14.58
N ARG A 144 10.23 -23.87 14.64
CA ARG A 144 9.01 -24.06 13.83
C ARG A 144 9.28 -23.94 12.34
N LEU A 145 10.16 -23.03 11.94
CA LEU A 145 10.53 -22.83 10.53
C LEU A 145 11.25 -24.07 9.95
N ILE A 146 12.16 -24.69 10.71
CA ILE A 146 12.91 -25.86 10.23
C ILE A 146 12.17 -27.18 10.41
N SER A 147 11.14 -27.22 11.27
CA SER A 147 10.27 -28.39 11.47
C SER A 147 9.26 -28.59 10.34
N GLU A 148 9.41 -27.85 9.24
CA GLU A 148 8.59 -27.96 8.05
C GLU A 148 8.78 -29.35 7.38
N PRO A 149 7.69 -30.07 7.00
CA PRO A 149 7.78 -31.49 6.64
C PRO A 149 8.60 -31.83 5.39
N THR A 150 8.68 -30.93 4.40
CA THR A 150 9.37 -31.22 3.14
C THR A 150 10.89 -31.11 3.26
N GLY A 151 11.41 -30.42 4.28
CA GLY A 151 12.84 -30.21 4.48
C GLY A 151 13.45 -29.23 3.47
N GLU A 152 12.65 -28.63 2.59
CA GLU A 152 13.11 -27.66 1.58
C GLU A 152 13.74 -26.44 2.25
N VAL A 153 13.14 -25.98 3.34
CA VAL A 153 13.65 -24.83 4.12
C VAL A 153 15.02 -25.14 4.70
N VAL A 154 15.20 -26.31 5.30
CA VAL A 154 16.49 -26.74 5.86
C VAL A 154 17.54 -26.83 4.76
N GLY A 155 17.20 -27.40 3.61
CA GLY A 155 18.09 -27.44 2.44
C GLY A 155 18.51 -26.04 1.98
N LEU A 156 17.57 -25.09 1.92
CA LEU A 156 17.82 -23.70 1.56
C LEU A 156 18.73 -23.01 2.57
N LEU A 157 18.45 -23.13 3.87
CA LEU A 157 19.25 -22.54 4.94
C LEU A 157 20.68 -23.10 4.98
N ASN A 158 20.85 -24.39 4.69
CA ASN A 158 22.18 -25.02 4.65
C ASN A 158 23.01 -24.60 3.43
N ARG A 159 22.34 -24.24 2.32
CA ARG A 159 23.01 -23.70 1.13
C ARG A 159 23.40 -22.23 1.34
N ASP A 160 22.48 -21.46 1.92
CA ASP A 160 22.57 -20.02 2.06
C ASP A 160 22.41 -19.62 3.54
N ASN A 161 23.44 -19.90 4.37
CA ASN A 161 23.38 -19.74 5.83
C ASN A 161 22.95 -18.35 6.33
N PHE A 162 23.17 -17.29 5.55
CA PHE A 162 22.76 -15.93 5.94
C PHE A 162 21.24 -15.77 6.04
N LEU A 163 20.45 -16.61 5.37
CA LEU A 163 18.99 -16.62 5.48
C LEU A 163 18.53 -16.97 6.90
N ALA A 164 19.32 -17.74 7.65
CA ALA A 164 19.01 -18.05 9.04
C ALA A 164 19.09 -16.80 9.92
N HIS A 165 20.05 -15.89 9.64
CA HIS A 165 20.13 -14.61 10.32
C HIS A 165 18.87 -13.78 10.05
N TYR A 166 18.41 -13.67 8.81
CA TYR A 166 17.18 -12.94 8.48
C TYR A 166 15.95 -13.54 9.17
N ALA A 167 15.82 -14.86 9.19
CA ALA A 167 14.73 -15.53 9.89
C ALA A 167 14.73 -15.21 11.39
N ILE A 168 15.89 -15.35 12.05
CA ILE A 168 16.07 -15.04 13.48
C ILE A 168 15.72 -13.57 13.77
N VAL A 169 16.17 -12.64 12.92
CA VAL A 169 15.87 -11.21 13.06
C VAL A 169 14.36 -10.95 12.98
N VAL A 170 13.64 -11.56 12.04
CA VAL A 170 12.18 -11.46 11.94
C VAL A 170 11.50 -11.99 13.20
N PHE A 171 11.88 -13.19 13.64
CA PHE A 171 11.26 -13.82 14.81
C PHE A 171 11.51 -13.07 16.12
N GLY A 172 12.71 -12.51 16.29
CA GLY A 172 13.07 -11.72 17.46
C GLY A 172 12.37 -10.37 17.53
N HIS A 173 12.13 -9.71 16.40
CA HIS A 173 11.55 -8.36 16.37
C HIS A 173 10.02 -8.35 16.25
N SER A 174 9.42 -9.40 15.67
CA SER A 174 7.98 -9.41 15.42
C SER A 174 7.42 -10.82 15.34
N ARG A 175 6.66 -11.20 16.38
CA ARG A 175 5.86 -12.45 16.36
C ARG A 175 4.87 -12.46 15.19
N PHE A 176 4.26 -11.32 14.88
CA PHE A 176 3.30 -11.17 13.80
C PHE A 176 3.89 -11.42 12.40
N LEU A 177 5.07 -10.83 12.11
CA LEU A 177 5.76 -11.05 10.84
C LEU A 177 6.49 -12.40 10.83
N GLY A 178 6.85 -12.93 12.00
CA GLY A 178 7.32 -14.30 12.17
C GLY A 178 6.31 -15.34 11.69
N GLU A 179 5.05 -15.24 12.11
CA GLU A 179 3.97 -16.11 11.59
C GLU A 179 3.84 -15.98 10.07
N THR A 180 3.98 -14.76 9.53
CA THR A 180 3.93 -14.54 8.08
C THR A 180 5.06 -15.30 7.39
N LEU A 181 6.29 -15.25 7.91
CA LEU A 181 7.44 -15.97 7.35
C LEU A 181 7.25 -17.49 7.40
N ILE A 182 6.75 -18.03 8.51
CA ILE A 182 6.47 -19.48 8.66
C ILE A 182 5.41 -19.95 7.65
N GLN A 183 4.36 -19.15 7.42
CA GLN A 183 3.30 -19.49 6.47
C GLN A 183 3.70 -19.25 5.01
N ASN A 184 4.79 -18.52 4.77
CA ASN A 184 5.24 -18.08 3.45
C ASN A 184 6.75 -18.30 3.31
N THR A 185 7.20 -19.55 3.42
CA THR A 185 8.63 -19.91 3.40
C THR A 185 9.31 -19.56 2.08
N ASP A 186 8.53 -19.39 1.00
CA ASP A 186 9.01 -18.91 -0.30
C ASP A 186 9.59 -17.48 -0.24
N LEU A 187 9.27 -16.70 0.80
CA LEU A 187 9.90 -15.40 1.07
C LEU A 187 11.42 -15.51 1.29
N LEU A 188 11.91 -16.61 1.88
CA LEU A 188 13.35 -16.80 2.07
C LEU A 188 14.08 -16.82 0.72
N GLN A 189 13.46 -17.40 -0.31
CA GLN A 189 14.03 -17.41 -1.66
C GLN A 189 13.98 -16.02 -2.32
N THR A 190 13.04 -15.15 -1.95
CA THR A 190 13.01 -13.79 -2.50
C THR A 190 14.16 -12.94 -1.96
N PHE A 191 14.64 -13.20 -0.74
CA PHE A 191 15.80 -12.50 -0.18
C PHE A 191 17.12 -12.87 -0.86
N LEU A 192 17.19 -14.01 -1.54
CA LEU A 192 18.36 -14.41 -2.33
C LEU A 192 18.54 -13.61 -3.62
N ARG A 193 17.46 -12.99 -4.13
CA ARG A 193 17.55 -12.23 -5.37
C ARG A 193 18.30 -10.93 -5.10
N GLU A 194 19.35 -10.69 -5.88
CA GLU A 194 20.18 -9.50 -5.80
C GLU A 194 19.32 -8.22 -5.72
N ARG A 195 19.70 -7.30 -4.82
CA ARG A 195 19.09 -5.98 -4.62
C ARG A 195 17.68 -5.93 -4.03
N ASN A 196 17.10 -7.04 -3.54
CA ASN A 196 15.78 -6.97 -2.91
C ASN A 196 15.78 -6.30 -1.53
N LEU A 197 16.86 -6.47 -0.75
CA LEU A 197 17.02 -5.83 0.56
C LEU A 197 17.84 -4.53 0.49
N ASP A 198 18.63 -4.34 -0.57
CA ASP A 198 19.58 -3.21 -0.66
C ASP A 198 18.94 -1.88 -1.05
N ARG A 199 17.68 -1.87 -1.49
CA ARG A 199 16.99 -0.64 -1.91
C ARG A 199 15.49 -0.67 -1.66
N SER A 200 14.90 0.52 -1.60
CA SER A 200 13.45 0.69 -1.58
C SER A 200 12.82 0.34 -2.91
N PHE A 201 11.61 -0.20 -2.86
CA PHE A 201 10.77 -0.38 -4.05
C PHE A 201 10.01 0.91 -4.37
N SER A 202 10.01 1.27 -5.65
CA SER A 202 9.14 2.29 -6.23
C SER A 202 7.68 1.81 -6.31
N ARG A 203 6.76 2.74 -6.59
CA ARG A 203 5.34 2.40 -6.80
C ARG A 203 5.18 1.42 -7.97
N GLU A 204 5.92 1.64 -9.05
CA GLU A 204 5.91 0.80 -10.25
C GLU A 204 6.35 -0.63 -9.93
N GLU A 205 7.41 -0.77 -9.13
CA GLU A 205 7.91 -2.08 -8.71
C GLU A 205 6.93 -2.82 -7.79
N PHE A 206 6.26 -2.11 -6.89
CA PHE A 206 5.18 -2.69 -6.10
C PHE A 206 3.98 -3.10 -6.96
N HIS A 207 3.59 -2.31 -7.97
CA HIS A 207 2.56 -2.69 -8.93
C HIS A 207 2.93 -3.97 -9.67
N GLU A 208 4.15 -4.07 -10.17
CA GLU A 208 4.63 -5.27 -10.84
C GLU A 208 4.70 -6.48 -9.89
N SER A 209 5.20 -6.30 -8.67
CA SER A 209 5.26 -7.35 -7.64
C SER A 209 3.85 -7.85 -7.30
N LEU A 210 2.90 -6.95 -7.10
CA LEU A 210 1.50 -7.27 -6.83
C LEU A 210 0.85 -8.00 -8.01
N ALA A 211 1.12 -7.57 -9.25
CA ALA A 211 0.61 -8.25 -10.45
C ALA A 211 1.14 -9.70 -10.56
N ARG A 212 2.45 -9.91 -10.34
CA ARG A 212 3.06 -11.25 -10.31
C ARG A 212 2.52 -12.11 -9.16
N PHE A 213 2.27 -11.51 -8.00
CA PHE A 213 1.68 -12.19 -6.86
C PHE A 213 0.25 -12.64 -7.17
N ARG A 214 -0.57 -11.74 -7.71
CA ARG A 214 -1.95 -12.03 -8.11
C ARG A 214 -2.02 -13.11 -9.18
N SER A 215 -1.12 -13.13 -10.17
CA SER A 215 -1.11 -14.16 -11.23
C SER A 215 -0.75 -15.56 -10.73
N ARG A 216 -0.14 -15.68 -9.55
CA ARG A 216 0.23 -16.96 -8.92
C ARG A 216 -0.73 -17.38 -7.81
N SER A 217 -1.67 -16.51 -7.47
CA SER A 217 -2.65 -16.74 -6.41
C SER A 217 -3.94 -17.29 -7.00
N PHE A 218 -4.54 -18.26 -6.31
CA PHE A 218 -5.92 -18.71 -6.59
C PHE A 218 -6.95 -17.98 -5.73
N GLU A 219 -6.51 -17.02 -4.91
CA GLU A 219 -7.38 -16.23 -4.03
C GLU A 219 -8.19 -15.22 -4.85
N ASN A 220 -9.52 -15.31 -4.77
CA ASN A 220 -10.44 -14.40 -5.45
C ASN A 220 -10.92 -13.28 -4.52
N ASP A 221 -10.73 -13.44 -3.21
CA ASP A 221 -11.04 -12.39 -2.24
C ASP A 221 -9.98 -11.28 -2.29
N ALA A 222 -10.37 -10.11 -2.80
CA ALA A 222 -9.50 -8.94 -2.92
C ALA A 222 -8.91 -8.50 -1.58
N SER A 223 -9.72 -8.44 -0.51
CA SER A 223 -9.26 -8.01 0.83
C SER A 223 -8.15 -8.94 1.33
N LEU A 224 -8.37 -10.24 1.20
CA LEU A 224 -7.43 -11.24 1.68
C LEU A 224 -6.16 -11.27 0.84
N LEU A 225 -6.28 -11.20 -0.48
CA LEU A 225 -5.13 -11.15 -1.40
C LEU A 225 -4.25 -9.94 -1.11
N LEU A 226 -4.85 -8.75 -0.97
CA LEU A 226 -4.11 -7.51 -0.67
C LEU A 226 -3.49 -7.54 0.73
N ALA A 227 -4.19 -8.07 1.74
CA ALA A 227 -3.66 -8.22 3.10
C ALA A 227 -2.45 -9.16 3.15
N ARG A 228 -2.49 -10.27 2.40
CA ARG A 228 -1.35 -11.20 2.24
C ARG A 228 -0.16 -10.52 1.60
N PHE A 229 -0.38 -9.85 0.48
CA PHE A 229 0.69 -9.16 -0.22
C PHE A 229 1.36 -8.10 0.68
N LYS A 230 0.55 -7.29 1.38
CA LYS A 230 1.04 -6.31 2.35
C LYS A 230 1.94 -6.95 3.42
N ARG A 231 1.49 -8.04 4.05
CA ARG A 231 2.27 -8.73 5.09
C ARG A 231 3.60 -9.25 4.57
N ARG A 232 3.60 -9.83 3.37
CA ARG A 232 4.80 -10.34 2.71
C ARG A 232 5.83 -9.23 2.47
N GLU A 233 5.40 -8.08 1.94
CA GLU A 233 6.27 -6.92 1.76
C GLU A 233 6.72 -6.32 3.11
N TYR A 234 5.86 -6.33 4.14
CA TYR A 234 6.24 -5.88 5.48
C TYR A 234 7.40 -6.68 6.08
N VAL A 235 7.50 -8.00 5.82
CA VAL A 235 8.67 -8.79 6.26
C VAL A 235 9.95 -8.22 5.67
N ARG A 236 9.95 -7.94 4.36
CA ARG A 236 11.10 -7.36 3.65
C ARG A 236 11.45 -5.98 4.19
N ILE A 237 10.46 -5.09 4.31
CA ILE A 237 10.67 -3.72 4.78
C ILE A 237 11.16 -3.72 6.25
N MET A 238 10.60 -4.58 7.11
CA MET A 238 11.04 -4.74 8.50
C MET A 238 12.49 -5.20 8.61
N LEU A 239 12.91 -6.17 7.78
CA LEU A 239 14.31 -6.58 7.73
C LEU A 239 15.23 -5.40 7.39
N ARG A 240 14.87 -4.57 6.40
CA ARG A 240 15.66 -3.40 6.01
C ARG A 240 15.77 -2.37 7.13
N ASP A 241 14.68 -2.08 7.83
CA ASP A 241 14.65 -1.13 8.95
C ASP A 241 15.48 -1.62 10.14
N VAL A 242 15.25 -2.86 10.58
CA VAL A 242 15.90 -3.44 11.75
C VAL A 242 17.40 -3.63 11.52
N LEU A 243 17.80 -4.11 10.34
CA LEU A 243 19.20 -4.26 9.96
C LEU A 243 19.87 -2.93 9.56
N LYS A 244 19.15 -1.81 9.68
CA LYS A 244 19.65 -0.46 9.37
C LYS A 244 20.18 -0.33 7.93
N LEU A 245 19.58 -1.06 7.01
CA LEU A 245 19.84 -0.99 5.57
C LEU A 245 19.12 0.20 4.91
N ALA A 246 18.14 0.79 5.60
CA ALA A 246 17.42 1.98 5.16
C ALA A 246 17.28 2.98 6.33
N PRO A 247 17.44 4.29 6.09
CA PRO A 247 17.09 5.31 7.06
C PRO A 247 15.57 5.38 7.25
N LEU A 248 15.11 5.90 8.39
CA LEU A 248 13.69 5.99 8.74
C LEU A 248 12.83 6.64 7.63
N ALA A 249 13.31 7.75 7.05
CA ALA A 249 12.58 8.46 5.99
C ALA A 249 12.36 7.60 4.74
N GLU A 250 13.32 6.73 4.40
CA GLU A 250 13.18 5.79 3.29
C GLU A 250 12.20 4.67 3.63
N THR A 251 12.30 4.10 4.84
CA THR A 251 11.37 3.08 5.32
C THR A 251 9.91 3.58 5.31
N THR A 252 9.65 4.78 5.83
CA THR A 252 8.28 5.32 5.85
C THR A 252 7.77 5.69 4.45
N ALA A 253 8.66 6.18 3.58
CA ALA A 253 8.30 6.44 2.18
C ALA A 253 7.97 5.12 1.45
N GLU A 254 8.71 4.05 1.70
CA GLU A 254 8.46 2.73 1.12
C GLU A 254 7.14 2.12 1.61
N ILE A 255 6.84 2.21 2.91
CA ILE A 255 5.54 1.79 3.46
C ILE A 255 4.39 2.61 2.84
N SER A 256 4.60 3.92 2.65
CA SER A 256 3.61 4.80 2.02
C SER A 256 3.38 4.45 0.55
N ALA A 257 4.44 4.15 -0.21
CA ALA A 257 4.35 3.72 -1.60
C ALA A 257 3.60 2.37 -1.73
N LEU A 258 3.88 1.42 -0.85
CA LEU A 258 3.13 0.16 -0.78
C LEU A 258 1.64 0.42 -0.48
N ALA A 259 1.33 1.32 0.45
CA ALA A 259 -0.06 1.66 0.76
C ALA A 259 -0.80 2.25 -0.45
N ASP A 260 -0.18 3.19 -1.17
CA ASP A 260 -0.78 3.77 -2.38
C ASP A 260 -1.09 2.70 -3.44
N VAL A 261 -0.18 1.75 -3.66
CA VAL A 261 -0.38 0.65 -4.63
C VAL A 261 -1.55 -0.25 -4.22
N LEU A 262 -1.68 -0.54 -2.93
CA LEU A 262 -2.76 -1.35 -2.40
C LEU A 262 -4.11 -0.64 -2.44
N ILE A 263 -4.13 0.68 -2.20
CA ILE A 263 -5.32 1.53 -2.34
C ILE A 263 -5.76 1.58 -3.82
N ASP A 264 -4.82 1.75 -4.75
CA ASP A 264 -5.10 1.73 -6.18
C ASP A 264 -5.63 0.37 -6.64
N ALA A 265 -5.05 -0.73 -6.15
CA ALA A 265 -5.56 -2.07 -6.45
C ALA A 265 -6.98 -2.29 -5.91
N ALA A 266 -7.27 -1.82 -4.69
CA ALA A 266 -8.61 -1.88 -4.11
C ALA A 266 -9.63 -1.04 -4.90
N LEU A 267 -9.22 0.15 -5.39
CA LEU A 267 -10.03 0.98 -6.27
C LEU A 267 -10.39 0.24 -7.57
N ARG A 268 -9.40 -0.37 -8.23
CA ARG A 268 -9.63 -1.15 -9.46
C ARG A 268 -10.55 -2.35 -9.23
N ASP A 269 -10.34 -3.10 -8.14
CA ASP A 269 -11.20 -4.24 -7.78
C ASP A 269 -12.64 -3.78 -7.50
N ALA A 270 -12.83 -2.65 -6.81
CA ALA A 270 -14.14 -2.06 -6.55
C ALA A 270 -14.83 -1.56 -7.83
N GLN A 271 -14.10 -0.87 -8.71
CA GLN A 271 -14.61 -0.41 -10.01
C GLN A 271 -15.06 -1.59 -10.86
N ASN A 272 -14.25 -2.64 -10.97
CA ASN A 272 -14.61 -3.86 -11.70
C ASN A 272 -15.88 -4.53 -11.17
N LEU A 273 -16.11 -4.49 -9.86
CA LEU A 273 -17.33 -5.04 -9.25
C LEU A 273 -18.55 -4.18 -9.59
N LEU A 274 -18.43 -2.85 -9.44
CA LEU A 274 -19.54 -1.93 -9.67
C LEU A 274 -19.90 -1.83 -11.16
N GLN A 275 -18.91 -1.80 -12.05
CA GLN A 275 -19.10 -1.71 -13.51
C GLN A 275 -19.87 -2.91 -14.10
N ARG A 276 -19.88 -4.06 -13.41
CA ARG A 276 -20.68 -5.23 -13.82
C ARG A 276 -22.16 -5.07 -13.47
N ARG A 277 -22.48 -4.21 -12.51
CA ARG A 277 -23.83 -3.99 -11.99
C ARG A 277 -24.44 -2.69 -12.48
N TYR A 278 -23.59 -1.68 -12.64
CA TYR A 278 -23.91 -0.33 -13.07
C TYR A 278 -22.96 0.01 -14.22
N GLU A 279 -23.39 0.78 -15.21
CA GLU A 279 -22.47 1.28 -16.23
C GLU A 279 -21.43 2.24 -15.61
N ALA A 280 -20.34 2.50 -16.33
CA ALA A 280 -19.35 3.48 -15.86
C ALA A 280 -20.00 4.87 -15.75
N PRO A 281 -19.72 5.63 -14.68
CA PRO A 281 -20.29 6.97 -14.49
C PRO A 281 -19.73 7.93 -15.54
N GLN A 282 -20.61 8.70 -16.17
CA GLN A 282 -20.26 9.63 -17.24
C GLN A 282 -20.88 11.00 -17.01
N HIS A 283 -20.31 12.02 -17.65
CA HIS A 283 -20.85 13.37 -17.70
C HIS A 283 -20.59 14.01 -19.06
N LEU A 284 -21.31 15.10 -19.35
CA LEU A 284 -21.04 15.96 -20.49
C LEU A 284 -19.89 16.91 -20.17
N ASP A 285 -18.85 16.90 -20.99
CA ASP A 285 -17.77 17.88 -20.93
C ASP A 285 -18.24 19.29 -21.37
N ALA A 286 -17.35 20.28 -21.28
CA ALA A 286 -17.65 21.67 -21.64
C ALA A 286 -18.10 21.87 -23.10
N VAL A 287 -17.88 20.88 -23.98
CA VAL A 287 -18.27 20.90 -25.40
C VAL A 287 -19.45 19.97 -25.69
N GLY A 288 -20.09 19.41 -24.64
CA GLY A 288 -21.25 18.54 -24.74
C GLY A 288 -20.94 17.09 -25.12
N ARG A 289 -19.69 16.63 -24.97
CA ARG A 289 -19.30 15.25 -25.26
C ARG A 289 -19.43 14.40 -24.02
N LEU A 290 -19.91 13.16 -24.20
CA LEU A 290 -19.98 12.19 -23.11
C LEU A 290 -18.59 11.64 -22.79
N VAL A 291 -18.14 11.84 -21.56
CA VAL A 291 -16.83 11.39 -21.05
C VAL A 291 -17.00 10.73 -19.68
N ASP A 292 -16.03 9.90 -19.28
CA ASP A 292 -16.06 9.26 -17.96
C ASP A 292 -15.87 10.29 -16.84
N THR A 293 -16.68 10.19 -15.78
CA THR A 293 -16.54 11.05 -14.61
C THR A 293 -15.37 10.59 -13.77
N PRO A 294 -14.36 11.44 -13.49
CA PRO A 294 -13.18 11.03 -12.74
C PRO A 294 -13.50 10.81 -11.27
N PHE A 295 -12.72 9.94 -10.63
CA PHE A 295 -12.74 9.68 -9.19
C PHE A 295 -11.32 9.61 -8.67
N ALA A 296 -11.05 10.26 -7.55
CA ALA A 296 -9.73 10.31 -6.95
C ALA A 296 -9.78 10.04 -5.44
N ILE A 297 -8.74 9.35 -4.96
CA ILE A 297 -8.50 9.09 -3.55
C ILE A 297 -7.31 9.94 -3.11
N LEU A 298 -7.54 10.81 -2.14
CA LEU A 298 -6.50 11.60 -1.49
C LEU A 298 -6.07 10.92 -0.20
N ALA A 299 -4.76 10.89 0.01
CA ALA A 299 -4.17 10.55 1.29
C ALA A 299 -3.97 11.82 2.13
N LEU A 300 -4.30 11.72 3.41
CA LEU A 300 -4.11 12.75 4.43
C LEU A 300 -3.19 12.22 5.54
N GLY A 301 -2.93 13.05 6.56
CA GLY A 301 -2.20 12.62 7.74
C GLY A 301 -0.82 12.05 7.42
N LYS A 302 -0.48 10.88 7.99
CA LYS A 302 0.85 10.28 7.82
C LYS A 302 1.10 9.73 6.42
N LEU A 303 0.08 9.11 5.82
CA LEU A 303 0.21 8.64 4.43
C LEU A 303 0.42 9.85 3.50
N GLY A 304 -0.35 10.92 3.73
CA GLY A 304 -0.23 12.17 3.01
C GLY A 304 1.18 12.77 3.07
N GLY A 305 1.82 12.71 4.23
CA GLY A 305 3.20 13.16 4.44
C GLY A 305 4.31 12.17 4.04
N ASN A 306 3.98 11.00 3.46
CA ASN A 306 4.93 9.91 3.18
C ASN A 306 5.71 9.42 4.42
N GLU A 307 5.06 9.51 5.58
CA GLU A 307 5.60 9.19 6.90
C GLU A 307 4.79 8.05 7.57
N LEU A 308 4.17 7.18 6.75
CA LEU A 308 3.37 6.06 7.24
C LEU A 308 4.25 5.04 7.99
N ASN A 309 3.75 4.54 9.12
CA ASN A 309 4.41 3.49 9.91
C ASN A 309 3.58 2.19 9.89
N TYR A 310 4.17 1.08 10.36
CA TYR A 310 3.60 -0.28 10.24
C TYR A 310 2.17 -0.46 10.74
N SER A 311 1.75 0.31 11.75
CA SER A 311 0.44 0.17 12.42
C SER A 311 -0.37 1.47 12.41
N SER A 312 -0.06 2.43 11.53
CA SER A 312 -0.86 3.66 11.44
C SER A 312 -2.20 3.41 10.77
N ASP A 313 -3.21 4.15 11.23
CA ASP A 313 -4.42 4.37 10.46
C ASP A 313 -4.08 5.10 9.16
N VAL A 314 -4.85 4.81 8.11
CA VAL A 314 -4.72 5.42 6.79
C VAL A 314 -5.88 6.40 6.61
N ASP A 315 -5.55 7.69 6.64
CA ASP A 315 -6.50 8.77 6.49
C ASP A 315 -6.79 9.03 5.00
N LEU A 316 -8.03 8.79 4.55
CA LEU A 316 -8.43 8.95 3.15
C LEU A 316 -9.57 9.96 2.99
N MET A 317 -9.61 10.56 1.80
CA MET A 317 -10.73 11.38 1.33
C MET A 317 -11.02 11.03 -0.13
N TYR A 318 -12.30 10.86 -0.45
CA TYR A 318 -12.74 10.50 -1.79
C TYR A 318 -13.42 11.68 -2.46
N ILE A 319 -12.97 12.00 -3.67
CA ILE A 319 -13.57 13.06 -4.49
C ILE A 319 -13.92 12.53 -5.88
N PHE A 320 -14.95 13.11 -6.48
CA PHE A 320 -15.33 12.83 -7.86
C PHE A 320 -15.56 14.11 -8.66
N GLY A 321 -15.45 14.01 -9.99
CA GLY A 321 -15.63 15.13 -10.90
C GLY A 321 -17.07 15.62 -10.94
N ASP A 322 -17.24 16.91 -11.20
CA ASP A 322 -18.55 17.51 -11.49
C ASP A 322 -18.92 17.31 -12.96
N GLY A 323 -20.20 17.49 -13.30
CA GLY A 323 -20.67 17.51 -14.68
C GLY A 323 -22.15 17.15 -14.80
N GLU A 324 -22.74 17.47 -15.95
CA GLU A 324 -24.13 17.09 -16.25
C GLU A 324 -24.20 15.61 -16.64
N GLU A 325 -25.00 14.84 -15.92
CA GLU A 325 -25.19 13.41 -16.17
C GLU A 325 -26.01 13.19 -17.46
N PRO A 326 -25.70 12.15 -18.28
CA PRO A 326 -26.50 11.83 -19.45
C PRO A 326 -27.92 11.39 -19.05
N ALA A 327 -28.90 11.74 -19.89
CA ALA A 327 -30.26 11.24 -19.73
C ALA A 327 -30.30 9.71 -19.81
N GLY A 328 -30.93 9.06 -18.83
CA GLY A 328 -31.10 7.60 -18.79
C GLY A 328 -30.04 6.82 -17.99
N ALA A 329 -29.13 7.50 -17.28
CA ALA A 329 -28.21 6.84 -16.36
C ALA A 329 -28.96 5.99 -15.32
N ALA A 330 -28.50 4.75 -15.09
CA ALA A 330 -29.16 3.81 -14.17
C ALA A 330 -29.12 4.26 -12.70
N VAL A 331 -28.06 4.98 -12.32
CA VAL A 331 -27.87 5.61 -11.00
C VAL A 331 -27.14 6.94 -11.21
N SER A 332 -27.34 7.89 -10.30
CA SER A 332 -26.58 9.15 -10.33
C SER A 332 -25.09 8.93 -10.09
N ASN A 333 -24.24 9.81 -10.59
CA ASN A 333 -22.79 9.79 -10.34
C ASN A 333 -22.51 9.87 -8.83
N ARG A 334 -23.25 10.73 -8.11
CA ARG A 334 -23.16 10.82 -6.65
C ARG A 334 -23.42 9.48 -5.98
N GLU A 335 -24.51 8.81 -6.35
CA GLU A 335 -24.84 7.50 -5.77
C GLU A 335 -23.78 6.44 -6.14
N TYR A 336 -23.34 6.41 -7.39
CA TYR A 336 -22.30 5.50 -7.86
C TYR A 336 -21.01 5.67 -7.06
N PHE A 337 -20.52 6.90 -6.91
CA PHE A 337 -19.23 7.16 -6.24
C PHE A 337 -19.30 6.97 -4.73
N ILE A 338 -20.46 7.20 -4.09
CA ILE A 338 -20.65 6.80 -2.69
C ILE A 338 -20.55 5.28 -2.54
N ARG A 339 -21.18 4.51 -3.44
CA ARG A 339 -21.07 3.03 -3.44
C ARG A 339 -19.64 2.58 -3.73
N LEU A 340 -18.95 3.24 -4.65
CA LEU A 340 -17.55 2.94 -4.97
C LEU A 340 -16.66 3.16 -3.75
N ALA A 341 -16.79 4.32 -3.11
CA ALA A 341 -16.07 4.65 -1.88
C ALA A 341 -16.32 3.65 -0.75
N GLN A 342 -17.58 3.22 -0.58
CA GLN A 342 -17.94 2.17 0.39
C GLN A 342 -17.22 0.85 0.06
N GLN A 343 -17.25 0.44 -1.21
CA GLN A 343 -16.62 -0.80 -1.66
C GLN A 343 -15.09 -0.78 -1.52
N VAL A 344 -14.43 0.34 -1.84
CA VAL A 344 -12.98 0.50 -1.62
C VAL A 344 -12.65 0.41 -0.14
N THR A 345 -13.40 1.12 0.70
CA THR A 345 -13.21 1.10 2.16
C THR A 345 -13.43 -0.29 2.74
N GLU A 346 -14.44 -1.02 2.26
CA GLU A 346 -14.70 -2.42 2.65
C GLU A 346 -13.53 -3.33 2.26
N ILE A 347 -13.03 -3.23 1.02
CA ILE A 347 -11.90 -4.05 0.57
C ILE A 347 -10.67 -3.84 1.46
N LEU A 348 -10.37 -2.59 1.82
CA LEU A 348 -9.19 -2.21 2.60
C LEU A 348 -9.32 -2.55 4.10
N SER A 349 -10.51 -2.34 4.68
CA SER A 349 -10.72 -2.41 6.13
C SER A 349 -11.27 -3.74 6.65
N ARG A 350 -11.82 -4.58 5.77
CA ARG A 350 -12.39 -5.87 6.17
C ARG A 350 -11.33 -6.75 6.82
N VAL A 351 -11.65 -7.25 8.02
CA VAL A 351 -10.77 -8.15 8.77
C VAL A 351 -10.83 -9.54 8.14
N THR A 352 -9.71 -10.00 7.59
CA THR A 352 -9.57 -11.35 7.04
C THR A 352 -8.79 -12.24 8.00
N ARG A 353 -8.54 -13.51 7.61
CA ARG A 353 -7.57 -14.37 8.32
C ARG A 353 -6.15 -13.77 8.37
N GLU A 354 -5.86 -12.82 7.49
CA GLU A 354 -4.60 -12.06 7.44
C GLU A 354 -4.78 -10.64 8.02
N GLY A 355 -5.83 -10.43 8.82
CA GLY A 355 -6.22 -9.11 9.28
C GLY A 355 -6.67 -8.20 8.12
N PRO A 356 -6.86 -6.90 8.39
CA PRO A 356 -7.20 -5.94 7.35
C PRO A 356 -5.98 -5.51 6.53
N VAL A 357 -6.22 -4.95 5.34
CA VAL A 357 -5.17 -4.27 4.57
C VAL A 357 -4.75 -3.02 5.33
N PHE A 358 -5.69 -2.16 5.70
CA PHE A 358 -5.43 -1.00 6.56
C PHE A 358 -6.62 -0.73 7.47
N ARG A 359 -6.35 -0.08 8.60
CA ARG A 359 -7.41 0.59 9.35
C ARG A 359 -7.64 1.92 8.66
N ILE A 360 -8.82 2.13 8.09
CA ILE A 360 -9.14 3.33 7.32
C ILE A 360 -9.82 4.36 8.23
N ASP A 361 -9.32 5.59 8.20
CA ASP A 361 -9.95 6.73 8.87
C ASP A 361 -10.49 7.71 7.83
N MET A 362 -11.81 7.94 7.87
CA MET A 362 -12.53 8.83 6.95
C MET A 362 -12.98 10.12 7.64
N ARG A 363 -12.54 10.39 8.87
CA ARG A 363 -13.06 11.53 9.68
C ARG A 363 -12.53 12.89 9.24
N LEU A 364 -11.47 12.93 8.42
CA LEU A 364 -10.89 14.17 7.89
C LEU A 364 -11.56 14.67 6.60
N ARG A 365 -12.56 13.94 6.08
CA ARG A 365 -13.38 14.40 4.95
C ARG A 365 -14.28 15.58 5.36
N PRO A 366 -14.79 16.37 4.40
CA PRO A 366 -15.75 17.44 4.67
C PRO A 366 -16.91 16.99 5.56
N GLN A 367 -17.21 17.78 6.61
CA GLN A 367 -18.25 17.47 7.61
C GLN A 367 -18.00 16.18 8.42
N GLY A 368 -16.79 15.63 8.37
CA GLY A 368 -16.37 14.48 9.16
C GLY A 368 -17.32 13.30 9.04
N GLY A 369 -17.71 12.70 10.18
CA GLY A 369 -18.58 11.53 10.24
C GLY A 369 -19.97 11.70 9.64
N GLU A 370 -20.49 12.93 9.61
CA GLU A 370 -21.84 13.26 9.10
C GLU A 370 -21.86 13.54 7.60
N GLY A 371 -20.69 13.83 7.01
CA GLY A 371 -20.56 14.11 5.59
C GLY A 371 -20.66 12.88 4.70
N GLU A 372 -20.87 13.11 3.41
CA GLU A 372 -20.87 12.06 2.39
C GLU A 372 -19.49 11.37 2.33
N LEU A 373 -19.49 10.07 2.03
CA LEU A 373 -18.24 9.31 1.96
C LEU A 373 -17.39 9.73 0.76
N ALA A 374 -18.04 10.05 -0.36
CA ALA A 374 -17.45 10.65 -1.55
C ALA A 374 -18.17 11.96 -1.85
N ILE A 375 -17.42 13.02 -2.17
CA ILE A 375 -17.95 14.37 -2.41
C ILE A 375 -17.52 14.88 -3.79
N SER A 376 -18.37 15.66 -4.45
CA SER A 376 -17.99 16.27 -5.72
C SER A 376 -16.93 17.35 -5.53
N LEU A 377 -16.10 17.60 -6.55
CA LEU A 377 -15.04 18.61 -6.49
C LEU A 377 -15.59 19.99 -6.10
N SER A 378 -16.64 20.46 -6.77
CA SER A 378 -17.26 21.77 -6.50
C SER A 378 -17.77 21.89 -5.06
N HIS A 379 -18.43 20.86 -4.52
CA HIS A 379 -18.91 20.85 -3.13
C HIS A 379 -17.75 20.85 -2.13
N ALA A 380 -16.70 20.07 -2.38
CA ALA A 380 -15.52 20.04 -1.53
C ALA A 380 -14.82 21.41 -1.49
N LEU A 381 -14.61 22.04 -2.65
CA LEU A 381 -14.02 23.37 -2.74
C LEU A 381 -14.87 24.43 -2.02
N ASN A 382 -16.19 24.39 -2.20
CA ASN A 382 -17.11 25.29 -1.52
C ASN A 382 -17.06 25.12 0.01
N TYR A 383 -16.99 23.88 0.49
CA TYR A 383 -16.86 23.57 1.91
C TYR A 383 -15.58 24.16 2.51
N TYR A 384 -14.43 23.93 1.89
CA TYR A 384 -13.16 24.45 2.42
C TYR A 384 -13.05 25.98 2.33
N ALA A 385 -13.74 26.61 1.37
CA ALA A 385 -13.81 28.05 1.26
C ALA A 385 -14.63 28.71 2.39
N HIS A 386 -15.78 28.12 2.75
CA HIS A 386 -16.77 28.81 3.59
C HIS A 386 -17.09 28.13 4.94
N GLY A 387 -16.99 26.79 5.01
CA GLY A 387 -17.48 25.99 6.14
C GLY A 387 -16.41 25.27 6.95
N ALA A 388 -15.21 25.07 6.42
CA ALA A 388 -14.16 24.32 7.09
C ALA A 388 -13.51 25.10 8.24
N HIS A 389 -13.29 24.40 9.36
CA HIS A 389 -12.50 24.90 10.48
C HIS A 389 -11.00 24.95 10.15
N ASP A 390 -10.25 25.80 10.85
CA ASP A 390 -8.80 25.94 10.65
C ASP A 390 -8.03 24.62 10.79
N TRP A 391 -8.44 23.75 11.72
CA TRP A 391 -7.80 22.43 11.90
C TRP A 391 -8.02 21.49 10.71
N GLU A 392 -9.15 21.61 10.00
CA GLU A 392 -9.43 20.84 8.79
C GLU A 392 -8.55 21.31 7.65
N ARG A 393 -8.35 22.63 7.54
CA ARG A 393 -7.41 23.21 6.56
C ARG A 393 -5.97 22.82 6.87
N GLN A 394 -5.58 22.78 8.15
CA GLN A 394 -4.26 22.28 8.57
C GLN A 394 -4.06 20.80 8.19
N ALA A 395 -5.10 19.96 8.31
CA ALA A 395 -5.02 18.57 7.89
C ALA A 395 -4.72 18.42 6.39
N LEU A 396 -5.18 19.37 5.56
CA LEU A 396 -4.92 19.39 4.12
C LEU A 396 -3.49 19.79 3.73
N ILE A 397 -2.65 20.27 4.65
CA ILE A 397 -1.22 20.58 4.36
C ILE A 397 -0.50 19.34 3.81
N LYS A 398 -0.88 18.15 4.32
CA LYS A 398 -0.32 16.86 3.89
C LYS A 398 -1.14 16.18 2.79
N ALA A 399 -2.16 16.84 2.24
CA ALA A 399 -3.01 16.22 1.22
C ALA A 399 -2.22 15.95 -0.06
N ARG A 400 -2.29 14.71 -0.56
CA ARG A 400 -1.75 14.31 -1.86
C ARG A 400 -2.63 13.28 -2.55
N HIS A 401 -2.44 13.13 -3.86
CA HIS A 401 -2.98 12.00 -4.61
C HIS A 401 -2.43 10.68 -4.05
N SER A 402 -3.32 9.70 -3.91
CA SER A 402 -2.97 8.31 -3.59
C SER A 402 -3.32 7.38 -4.75
N ALA A 403 -4.58 7.39 -5.20
CA ALA A 403 -5.09 6.54 -6.27
C ALA A 403 -6.20 7.22 -7.09
N GLY A 404 -6.53 6.63 -8.25
CA GLY A 404 -7.52 7.18 -9.17
C GLY A 404 -6.98 8.35 -9.99
N ASP A 405 -7.85 9.28 -10.37
CA ASP A 405 -7.53 10.36 -11.30
C ASP A 405 -6.60 11.42 -10.66
N GLU A 406 -5.40 11.56 -11.22
CA GLU A 406 -4.38 12.48 -10.72
C GLU A 406 -4.69 13.94 -11.08
N ILE A 407 -5.45 14.19 -12.15
CA ILE A 407 -5.82 15.55 -12.58
C ILE A 407 -6.83 16.12 -11.59
N LEU A 408 -7.90 15.38 -11.30
CA LEU A 408 -8.92 15.72 -10.31
C LEU A 408 -8.32 15.97 -8.92
N ALA A 409 -7.42 15.10 -8.45
CA ALA A 409 -6.73 15.31 -7.17
C ALA A 409 -5.91 16.62 -7.17
N ARG A 410 -5.20 16.92 -8.26
CA ARG A 410 -4.43 18.16 -8.40
C ARG A 410 -5.33 19.39 -8.45
N GLU A 411 -6.47 19.31 -9.12
CA GLU A 411 -7.46 20.39 -9.16
C GLU A 411 -7.99 20.71 -7.77
N PHE A 412 -8.36 19.69 -7.00
CA PHE A 412 -8.76 19.87 -5.60
C PHE A 412 -7.66 20.54 -4.78
N ILE A 413 -6.44 19.98 -4.78
CA ILE A 413 -5.31 20.47 -3.97
C ILE A 413 -5.00 21.94 -4.30
N ARG A 414 -4.96 22.30 -5.59
CA ARG A 414 -4.76 23.70 -6.02
C ARG A 414 -5.90 24.61 -5.58
N GLY A 415 -7.14 24.16 -5.69
CA GLY A 415 -8.31 24.94 -5.32
C GLY A 415 -8.37 25.28 -3.82
N VAL A 416 -7.92 24.36 -2.96
CA VAL A 416 -7.86 24.59 -1.50
C VAL A 416 -6.59 25.32 -1.06
N GLN A 417 -5.55 25.38 -1.88
CA GLN A 417 -4.22 25.92 -1.52
C GLN A 417 -4.31 27.34 -0.93
N ARG A 418 -5.12 28.22 -1.53
CA ARG A 418 -5.31 29.60 -1.03
C ARG A 418 -5.97 29.67 0.34
N HIS A 419 -6.75 28.66 0.73
CA HIS A 419 -7.42 28.60 2.03
C HIS A 419 -6.51 28.00 3.10
N ILE A 420 -5.50 27.23 2.71
CA ILE A 420 -4.51 26.62 3.60
C ILE A 420 -3.36 27.58 3.89
N TYR A 421 -2.79 28.19 2.83
CA TYR A 421 -1.56 28.99 2.91
C TYR A 421 -1.81 30.50 2.72
N GLY A 422 -3.00 30.90 2.27
CA GLY A 422 -3.31 32.30 2.05
C GLY A 422 -3.66 33.01 3.36
N GLY A 423 -2.94 34.09 3.66
CA GLY A 423 -3.52 35.19 4.41
C GLY A 423 -4.55 35.89 3.52
N SER A 424 -5.66 36.39 4.09
CA SER A 424 -6.51 37.34 3.34
C SER A 424 -5.62 38.44 2.74
N PRO A 425 -5.84 38.93 1.51
CA PRO A 425 -5.06 40.05 0.96
C PRO A 425 -5.01 41.26 1.91
N ASP A 426 -6.06 41.47 2.72
CA ASP A 426 -6.14 42.50 3.77
C ASP A 426 -5.44 42.14 5.10
N ARG A 427 -4.89 40.92 5.21
CA ARG A 427 -4.27 40.35 6.41
C ARG A 427 -2.83 39.85 6.18
N ALA A 428 -2.25 40.06 5.00
CA ALA A 428 -0.89 39.61 4.68
C ALA A 428 0.18 40.13 5.67
N ASP A 429 -0.05 41.30 6.28
CA ASP A 429 0.84 41.93 7.26
C ASP A 429 0.56 41.55 8.73
N ARG A 430 -0.47 40.74 8.99
CA ARG A 430 -0.83 40.32 10.36
C ARG A 430 -0.73 38.80 10.42
N LEU A 431 0.30 38.31 11.13
CA LEU A 431 0.29 36.96 11.70
C LEU A 431 -1.14 36.66 12.17
N ASN A 432 -1.74 35.59 11.65
CA ASN A 432 -3.09 35.21 12.03
C ASN A 432 -3.04 34.63 13.46
N PHE A 433 -2.94 35.52 14.45
CA PHE A 433 -2.87 35.20 15.87
C PHE A 433 -4.09 34.36 16.30
N GLU A 434 -5.21 34.48 15.60
CA GLU A 434 -6.41 33.66 15.81
C GLU A 434 -6.21 32.21 15.33
N ALA A 435 -5.57 31.98 14.18
CA ALA A 435 -5.20 30.64 13.74
C ALA A 435 -4.11 30.01 14.62
N ILE A 436 -3.12 30.80 15.05
CA ILE A 436 -2.10 30.36 16.01
C ILE A 436 -2.75 30.00 17.36
N ALA A 437 -3.61 30.86 17.89
CA ALA A 437 -4.34 30.62 19.13
C ALA A 437 -5.28 29.41 19.01
N THR A 438 -5.93 29.21 17.86
CA THR A 438 -6.79 28.05 17.60
C THR A 438 -5.98 26.75 17.50
N SER A 439 -4.81 26.78 16.88
CA SER A 439 -3.89 25.64 16.83
C SER A 439 -3.37 25.28 18.23
N LEU A 440 -2.94 26.29 19.00
CA LEU A 440 -2.52 26.12 20.40
C LEU A 440 -3.66 25.64 21.30
N ALA A 441 -4.88 26.17 21.16
CA ALA A 441 -6.04 25.76 21.94
C ALA A 441 -6.50 24.35 21.57
N SER A 442 -6.41 23.97 20.29
CA SER A 442 -6.67 22.59 19.85
C SER A 442 -5.64 21.63 20.45
N ARG A 443 -4.36 22.01 20.42
CA ARG A 443 -3.27 21.28 21.06
C ARG A 443 -3.53 21.09 22.56
N GLU A 444 -3.84 22.17 23.27
CA GLU A 444 -4.11 22.15 24.71
C GLU A 444 -5.35 21.31 25.07
N LYS A 445 -6.44 21.42 24.30
CA LYS A 445 -7.64 20.57 24.49
C LYS A 445 -7.32 19.09 24.35
N MET A 446 -6.42 18.72 23.44
CA MET A 446 -6.01 17.33 23.24
C MET A 446 -5.09 16.83 24.36
N HIS A 447 -4.13 17.64 24.82
CA HIS A 447 -3.34 17.32 26.00
C HIS A 447 -4.22 17.18 27.25
N THR A 448 -5.20 18.07 27.44
CA THR A 448 -6.11 18.08 28.61
C THR A 448 -7.05 16.87 28.63
N ARG A 449 -7.64 16.52 27.47
CA ARG A 449 -8.52 15.34 27.32
C ARG A 449 -7.77 14.04 27.66
N ARG A 450 -6.46 14.00 27.40
CA ARG A 450 -5.62 12.84 27.69
C ARG A 450 -5.02 12.83 29.09
N ARG A 451 -4.65 13.98 29.68
CA ARG A 451 -4.32 14.08 31.11
C ARG A 451 -5.45 13.49 31.98
N ARG A 452 -6.72 13.79 31.64
CA ARG A 452 -7.88 13.17 32.31
C ARG A 452 -7.96 11.65 32.12
N SER A 453 -7.47 11.12 31.00
CA SER A 453 -7.40 9.68 30.72
C SER A 453 -6.18 9.00 31.37
N SER A 454 -5.08 9.72 31.62
CA SER A 454 -3.85 9.18 32.21
C SER A 454 -3.76 9.35 33.72
N LEU A 455 -4.71 10.04 34.37
CA LEU A 455 -4.83 10.07 35.84
C LEU A 455 -5.10 8.69 36.46
N TYR A 456 -5.38 7.67 35.64
CA TYR A 456 -5.50 6.26 36.04
C TYR A 456 -4.27 5.40 35.73
N ASP A 457 -3.23 5.97 35.10
CA ASP A 457 -2.03 5.24 34.69
C ASP A 457 -0.80 5.85 35.37
N SER A 458 -0.44 5.29 36.52
CA SER A 458 0.55 5.81 37.47
C SER A 458 2.00 5.52 37.09
N ASN A 459 2.33 5.45 35.81
CA ASN A 459 3.71 5.25 35.35
C ASN A 459 4.21 6.47 34.56
N GLU A 460 5.42 6.92 34.89
CA GLU A 460 6.23 7.95 34.20
C GLU A 460 6.62 7.53 32.76
N SER A 461 5.66 7.06 31.97
CA SER A 461 5.91 6.68 30.59
C SER A 461 5.90 7.92 29.69
N VAL A 462 7.00 8.14 28.98
CA VAL A 462 7.12 9.21 27.98
C VAL A 462 6.32 8.80 26.74
N ASP A 463 5.24 9.52 26.44
CA ASP A 463 4.48 9.30 25.22
C ASP A 463 5.18 9.99 24.02
N VAL A 464 5.77 9.19 23.14
CA VAL A 464 6.55 9.68 21.98
C VAL A 464 5.71 10.50 21.00
N LYS A 465 4.38 10.33 20.95
CA LYS A 465 3.50 11.00 19.98
C LYS A 465 2.86 12.27 20.54
N LEU A 466 2.29 12.19 21.74
CA LEU A 466 1.48 13.24 22.36
C LEU A 466 2.08 13.79 23.66
N GLY A 467 3.23 13.28 24.10
CA GLY A 467 4.01 13.89 25.17
C GLY A 467 4.58 15.24 24.73
N HIS A 468 4.96 16.07 25.69
CA HIS A 468 5.62 17.34 25.39
C HIS A 468 6.94 17.10 24.64
N GLY A 469 7.17 17.80 23.53
CA GLY A 469 8.31 17.56 22.63
C GLY A 469 8.21 16.28 21.80
N GLY A 470 7.04 15.63 21.78
CA GLY A 470 6.77 14.46 20.96
C GLY A 470 6.45 14.82 19.50
N ILE A 471 6.23 13.81 18.66
CA ILE A 471 6.05 13.94 17.19
C ILE A 471 4.97 14.94 16.76
N ARG A 472 3.98 15.20 17.62
CA ARG A 472 2.88 16.12 17.33
C ARG A 472 3.22 17.61 17.54
N ASP A 473 4.12 17.90 18.48
CA ASP A 473 4.60 19.26 18.75
C ASP A 473 5.46 19.75 17.58
#